data_AF-A0AAP3A2Z7-F1
#
_entry.id   AF-A0AAP3A2Z7-F1
#
_cell.length_a   1.000
_cell.length_b   1.000
_cell.length_c   1.000
_cell.angle_alpha   90.00
_cell.angle_beta   90.00
_cell.angle_gamma   90.00
#
_symmetry.space_group_name_H-M   'P 1'
#
loop_
_entity.id
_entity.type
_entity.pdbx_description
1 polymer ?
#
loop_
_entity_poly.entity_id
_entity_poly.type
_entity_poly.pdbx_seq_one_letter_code
_entity_poly.pdbx_strand_id
1 'polypeptide(L)'
;LSKEVVDLDTLVLEAFLQCQVSASKQPLRLSLATFKRGLNELEKAKIIAKTMRQGRYFINPNFVFNGDRIAFTTVIERKNTIEKQEDKSS
;
A
#
# COMPACT_ATOMS: atom_id res chain seq x y z
N LEU A 1 13.84 -9.62 8.63
CA LEU A 1 13.32 -8.52 7.78
C LEU A 1 12.28 -9.11 6.85
N SER A 2 10.99 -8.98 7.17
CA SER A 2 9.88 -9.47 6.36
C SER A 2 9.90 -8.78 5.00
N LYS A 3 9.96 -9.55 3.91
CA LYS A 3 9.81 -8.98 2.56
C LYS A 3 8.35 -8.60 2.41
N GLU A 4 8.04 -7.31 2.53
CA GLU A 4 6.67 -6.84 2.37
C GLU A 4 6.22 -7.07 0.93
N VAL A 5 5.19 -7.90 0.78
CA VAL A 5 4.56 -8.22 -0.48
C VAL A 5 3.27 -7.44 -0.56
N VAL A 6 3.04 -6.78 -1.70
CA VAL A 6 1.80 -6.08 -2.00
C VAL A 6 1.02 -6.82 -3.08
N ASP A 7 -0.29 -6.90 -2.87
CA ASP A 7 -1.23 -7.38 -3.89
C ASP A 7 -1.56 -6.22 -4.84
N LEU A 8 -1.33 -6.43 -6.14
CA LEU A 8 -1.60 -5.52 -7.25
C LEU A 8 -2.31 -6.32 -8.36
N ASP A 9 -3.50 -6.80 -8.05
CA ASP A 9 -4.32 -7.63 -8.92
C ASP A 9 -5.65 -6.96 -9.28
N THR A 10 -6.51 -7.70 -10.00
CA THR A 10 -7.81 -7.21 -10.42
C THR A 10 -8.72 -6.85 -9.25
N LEU A 11 -8.66 -7.61 -8.14
CA LEU A 11 -9.50 -7.38 -6.97
C LEU A 11 -9.10 -6.07 -6.28
N VAL A 12 -7.80 -5.82 -6.15
CA VAL A 12 -7.28 -4.55 -5.61
C VAL A 12 -7.68 -3.37 -6.49
N LEU A 13 -7.62 -3.52 -7.83
CA LEU A 13 -8.07 -2.48 -8.76
C LEU A 13 -9.57 -2.18 -8.59
N GLU A 14 -10.41 -3.20 -8.50
CA GLU A 14 -11.87 -3.04 -8.32
C GLU A 14 -12.20 -2.35 -7.00
N ALA A 15 -11.58 -2.80 -5.90
CA ALA A 15 -11.75 -2.20 -4.59
C ALA A 15 -11.29 -0.73 -4.58
N PHE A 16 -10.16 -0.43 -5.22
CA PHE A 16 -9.66 0.94 -5.36
C PHE A 16 -10.65 1.84 -6.11
N LEU A 17 -11.18 1.39 -7.26
CA LEU A 17 -12.14 2.17 -8.04
C LEU A 17 -13.45 2.40 -7.28
N GLN A 18 -13.94 1.42 -6.52
CA GLN A 18 -15.14 1.58 -5.68
C GLN A 18 -14.94 2.64 -4.57
N CYS A 19 -13.81 2.58 -3.86
CA CYS A 19 -13.46 3.56 -2.84
C CYS A 19 -13.30 4.97 -3.44
N GLN A 20 -12.69 5.07 -4.62
CA GLN A 20 -12.36 6.36 -5.23
C GLN A 20 -13.60 7.08 -5.81
N VAL A 21 -14.59 6.34 -6.29
CA VAL A 21 -15.92 6.88 -6.63
C VAL A 21 -16.58 7.53 -5.42
N SER A 22 -16.41 6.96 -4.23
CA SER A 22 -16.99 7.49 -2.99
C SER A 22 -16.25 8.70 -2.42
N ALA A 23 -14.96 8.86 -2.76
CA ALA A 23 -14.07 9.86 -2.16
C ALA A 23 -13.84 11.13 -3.01
N SER A 24 -14.12 11.10 -4.32
CA SER A 24 -13.75 12.17 -5.26
C SER A 24 -14.95 12.68 -6.07
N LYS A 25 -15.02 14.01 -6.29
CA LYS A 25 -16.00 14.64 -7.20
C LYS A 25 -15.77 14.27 -8.67
N GLN A 26 -14.60 13.75 -9.02
CA GLN A 26 -14.30 13.23 -10.36
C GLN A 26 -13.82 11.77 -10.26
N PRO A 27 -14.64 10.79 -10.69
CA PRO A 27 -14.27 9.38 -10.65
C PRO A 27 -13.21 9.07 -11.71
N LEU A 28 -12.13 8.41 -11.30
CA LEU A 28 -11.09 7.91 -12.18
C LEU A 28 -11.63 6.71 -12.95
N ARG A 29 -11.41 6.70 -14.27
CA ARG A 29 -11.68 5.53 -15.10
C ARG A 29 -10.36 4.88 -15.50
N LEU A 30 -10.02 3.77 -14.84
CA LEU A 30 -8.82 2.99 -15.11
C LEU A 30 -9.22 1.58 -15.59
N SER A 31 -8.90 1.24 -16.83
CA SER A 31 -9.15 -0.12 -17.36
C SER A 31 -8.08 -1.10 -16.87
N LEU A 32 -8.42 -2.39 -16.84
CA LEU A 32 -7.48 -3.46 -16.49
C LEU A 32 -6.24 -3.47 -17.41
N ALA A 33 -6.43 -3.18 -18.71
CA ALA A 33 -5.31 -3.11 -19.67
C ALA A 33 -4.35 -1.96 -19.34
N THR A 34 -4.87 -0.80 -18.96
CA THR A 34 -4.03 0.34 -18.55
C THR A 34 -3.36 0.08 -17.20
N PHE A 35 -4.06 -0.54 -16.25
CA PHE A 35 -3.48 -0.97 -14.97
C PHE A 35 -2.29 -1.92 -15.18
N LYS A 36 -2.47 -2.99 -15.97
CA LYS A 36 -1.39 -3.94 -16.29
C LYS A 36 -0.20 -3.27 -16.99
N ARG A 37 -0.46 -2.33 -17.91
CA ARG A 37 0.61 -1.54 -18.54
C ARG A 37 1.38 -0.73 -17.50
N GLY A 38 0.68 -0.08 -16.56
CA GLY A 38 1.31 0.62 -15.43
C GLY A 38 2.20 -0.28 -14.59
N LEU A 39 1.75 -1.50 -14.24
CA LEU A 39 2.56 -2.46 -13.50
C LEU A 39 3.85 -2.85 -14.24
N ASN A 40 3.78 -3.03 -15.56
CA ASN A 40 4.97 -3.33 -16.37
C ASN A 40 5.96 -2.16 -16.38
N GLU A 41 5.49 -0.91 -16.43
CA GLU A 41 6.37 0.26 -16.35
C GLU A 41 7.00 0.41 -14.96
N LEU A 42 6.26 0.12 -13.88
CA LEU A 42 6.81 0.10 -12.51
C LEU A 42 7.89 -0.99 -12.33
N GLU A 43 7.72 -2.15 -12.97
CA GLU A 43 8.72 -3.22 -12.97
C GLU A 43 9.98 -2.79 -13.73
N LYS A 44 9.84 -2.21 -14.92
CA LYS A 44 10.97 -1.66 -15.71
C LYS A 44 11.74 -0.59 -14.95
N ALA A 45 11.01 0.29 -14.25
CA ALA A 45 11.58 1.33 -13.40
C ALA A 45 12.21 0.78 -12.11
N LYS A 46 12.17 -0.55 -11.89
CA LYS A 46 12.67 -1.24 -10.70
C LYS A 46 12.02 -0.74 -9.40
N ILE A 47 10.78 -0.28 -9.47
CA ILE A 47 9.98 0.15 -8.30
C ILE A 47 9.38 -1.08 -7.62
N ILE A 48 8.87 -2.02 -8.43
CA ILE A 48 8.31 -3.29 -7.96
C ILE A 48 8.99 -4.47 -8.66
N ALA A 49 8.94 -5.64 -8.02
CA ALA A 49 9.43 -6.90 -8.59
C ALA A 49 8.39 -8.00 -8.40
N LYS A 50 8.18 -8.85 -9.42
CA LYS A 50 7.21 -9.96 -9.34
C LYS A 50 7.62 -10.98 -8.26
N THR A 51 6.62 -11.49 -7.55
CA THR A 51 6.76 -12.74 -6.78
C THR A 51 6.45 -13.95 -7.66
N MET A 52 6.57 -15.17 -7.10
CA MET A 52 6.12 -16.40 -7.77
C MET A 52 4.61 -16.42 -8.02
N ARG A 53 3.82 -15.71 -7.21
CA ARG A 53 2.36 -15.65 -7.35
C ARG A 53 1.99 -14.44 -8.20
N GLN A 54 1.18 -14.68 -9.23
CA GLN A 54 0.63 -13.62 -10.06
C GLN A 54 -0.18 -12.63 -9.20
N GLY A 55 -0.05 -11.34 -9.51
CA GLY A 55 -0.72 -10.28 -8.76
C GLY A 55 0.00 -9.89 -7.48
N ARG A 56 1.10 -10.53 -7.11
CA ARG A 56 1.91 -10.18 -5.93
C ARG A 56 3.28 -9.66 -6.31
N TYR A 57 3.68 -8.58 -5.65
CA TYR A 57 4.92 -7.88 -5.94
C TYR A 57 5.66 -7.52 -4.65
N PHE A 58 6.99 -7.52 -4.72
CA PHE A 58 7.85 -6.86 -3.74
C PHE A 58 8.03 -5.39 -4.13
N ILE A 59 8.14 -4.51 -3.15
CA ILE A 59 8.55 -3.10 -3.36
C ILE A 59 10.07 -3.02 -3.21
N ASN A 60 10.74 -2.37 -4.17
CA ASN A 60 12.17 -2.15 -4.10
C ASN A 60 12.49 -0.98 -3.13
N PRO A 61 13.16 -1.22 -2.00
CA PRO A 61 13.50 -0.15 -1.06
C PRO A 61 14.43 0.90 -1.68
N ASN A 62 15.29 0.53 -2.62
CA ASN A 62 16.22 1.46 -3.27
C ASN A 62 15.48 2.56 -4.06
N PHE A 63 14.25 2.31 -4.49
CA PHE A 63 13.41 3.35 -5.10
C PHE A 63 13.01 4.43 -4.08
N VAL A 64 12.74 4.02 -2.84
CA VAL A 64 12.35 4.93 -1.75
C VAL A 64 13.57 5.72 -1.24
N PHE A 65 14.77 5.14 -1.31
CA PHE A 65 16.00 5.66 -0.69
C PHE A 65 17.14 5.91 -1.69
N ASN A 66 16.85 6.54 -2.82
CA ASN A 66 17.82 6.76 -3.90
C ASN A 66 18.78 7.95 -3.61
N GLY A 67 19.54 7.87 -2.51
CA GLY A 67 20.73 8.70 -2.23
C GLY A 67 20.53 10.03 -1.51
N ASP A 68 19.48 10.81 -1.82
CA ASP A 68 19.33 12.19 -1.30
C ASP A 68 18.02 12.49 -0.54
N ARG A 69 17.12 11.49 -0.38
CA ARG A 69 15.81 11.71 0.26
C ARG A 69 15.61 10.74 1.42
N ILE A 70 15.78 11.26 2.64
CA ILE A 70 15.31 10.64 3.89
C ILE A 70 13.96 11.29 4.21
N ALA A 71 12.87 10.55 4.08
CA ALA A 71 11.56 10.99 4.59
C ALA A 71 11.35 10.38 5.98
N PHE A 72 11.29 11.23 7.00
CA PHE A 72 10.84 10.82 8.33
C PHE A 72 9.32 10.69 8.31
N THR A 73 8.81 9.47 8.17
CA THR A 73 7.37 9.21 8.32
C THR A 73 7.06 9.01 9.80
N THR A 74 6.26 9.90 10.38
CA THR A 74 5.71 9.72 11.73
C THR A 74 4.63 8.64 11.68
N VAL A 75 4.89 7.49 12.30
CA VAL A 75 3.85 6.48 12.53
C VAL A 75 3.00 6.94 13.72
N ILE A 76 1.72 7.21 13.48
CA ILE A 76 0.75 7.51 14.54
C ILE A 76 0.03 6.19 14.86
N GLU A 77 0.44 5.52 15.92
CA GLU A 77 -0.26 4.35 16.43
C GLU A 77 -1.39 4.78 17.38
N ARG A 78 -2.59 4.24 17.15
CA ARG A 78 -3.72 4.43 18.06
C ARG A 78 -3.46 3.61 19.33
N LYS A 79 -3.30 4.26 20.48
CA LYS A 79 -3.32 3.57 21.78
C LYS A 79 -4.70 2.93 21.98
N ASN A 80 -4.72 1.60 22.09
CA ASN A 80 -5.88 0.89 22.61
C ASN A 80 -5.88 1.05 24.13
N THR A 81 -6.64 2.02 24.65
CA THR A 81 -6.86 2.15 26.09
C THR A 81 -7.83 1.05 26.53
N ILE A 82 -7.30 -0.04 27.08
CA ILE A 82 -8.09 -0.91 27.97
C ILE A 82 -7.79 -0.40 29.38
N GLU A 83 -8.68 0.45 29.90
CA GLU A 83 -8.64 0.89 31.29
C GLU A 83 -8.97 -0.31 32.18
N LYS A 84 -7.96 -0.87 32.86
CA LYS A 84 -8.21 -1.66 34.07
C LYS A 84 -8.51 -0.68 35.19
N GLN A 85 -9.79 -0.59 35.57
CA GLN A 85 -10.18 -0.03 36.86
C GLN A 85 -9.64 -0.99 37.94
N GLU A 86 -8.63 -0.54 38.69
CA GLU A 86 -8.22 -1.18 39.94
C GLU A 86 -9.10 -0.67 41.08
N ASP A 87 -9.78 -1.61 41.72
CA ASP A 87 -10.54 -1.47 42.95
C ASP A 87 -9.73 -0.78 44.05
N LYS A 88 -10.18 0.40 44.52
CA LYS A 88 -9.77 0.91 45.84
C LYS A 88 -10.72 0.37 46.89
N SER A 89 -10.27 -0.67 47.58
CA SER A 89 -10.72 -1.02 48.92
C SER A 89 -9.97 -0.15 49.93
N SER A 90 -10.67 0.69 50.69
CA SER A 90 -10.30 1.18 52.03
C SER A 90 -11.51 1.88 52.63
#